data_AF-A0A160MEY0-F1
#
_entry.id   AF-A0A160MEY0-F1
#
_cell.length_a   1.000
_cell.length_b   1.000
_cell.length_c   1.000
_cell.angle_alpha   90.00
_cell.angle_beta   90.00
_cell.angle_gamma   90.00
#
_symmetry.space_group_name_H-M   'P 1'
#
loop_
_entity.id
_entity.type
_entity.pdbx_description
1 polymer ?
#
loop_
_entity_poly.entity_id
_entity_poly.type
_entity_poly.pdbx_seq_one_letter_code
_entity_poly.pdbx_strand_id
1 'polypeptide(L)'
;MDNYRFLLLNSLSGSFMQKGFKVLKRMFIGGDEVETNVLFYKIRKGTVSTEDYVNWSHSLLERSVTSPSIPILSSFTSNDNIFEVEVYFNRAIIELGIKEPIFEVCARAYIGLLADRIIQVNDHKEIFDLTNMIFQIVAMELDYPDELYTWFELNEMIDRLDYDYAARDFNEDDVILRIKNEAEIFLKS
;
A
#
# COMPACT_ATOMS: atom_id res chain seq x y z
N MET A 1 -24.46 -20.22 -43.39
CA MET A 1 -25.03 -20.43 -42.05
C MET A 1 -24.08 -19.82 -41.05
N ASP A 2 -24.57 -18.78 -40.40
CA ASP A 2 -24.17 -18.20 -39.11
C ASP A 2 -22.81 -17.52 -38.97
N ASN A 3 -22.76 -16.39 -39.65
CA ASN A 3 -21.90 -15.24 -39.42
C ASN A 3 -22.61 -14.24 -38.48
N TYR A 4 -22.96 -14.61 -37.23
CA TYR A 4 -23.79 -13.74 -36.35
C TYR A 4 -23.56 -13.85 -34.83
N ARG A 5 -22.39 -14.29 -34.34
CA ARG A 5 -22.06 -14.22 -32.89
C ARG A 5 -20.87 -13.35 -32.50
N PHE A 6 -20.17 -12.76 -33.46
CA PHE A 6 -19.07 -11.82 -33.20
C PHE A 6 -19.45 -10.34 -33.42
N LEU A 7 -20.71 -10.04 -33.73
CA LEU A 7 -21.18 -8.69 -34.12
C LEU A 7 -22.34 -8.14 -33.27
N LEU A 8 -22.61 -8.70 -32.08
CA LEU A 8 -23.69 -8.21 -31.19
C LEU A 8 -23.22 -7.57 -29.88
N LEU A 9 -21.99 -7.06 -29.82
CA LEU A 9 -21.58 -6.11 -28.78
C LEU A 9 -20.85 -4.86 -29.34
N ASN A 10 -20.92 -4.62 -30.65
CA ASN A 10 -20.26 -3.49 -31.31
C ASN A 10 -21.22 -2.53 -32.04
N SER A 11 -22.53 -2.59 -31.79
CA SER A 11 -23.47 -1.68 -32.43
C SER A 11 -24.52 -1.12 -31.47
N LEU A 12 -24.08 -0.50 -30.39
CA LEU A 12 -24.80 0.64 -29.83
C LEU A 12 -23.80 1.76 -29.55
N SER A 13 -24.05 2.86 -30.25
CA SER A 13 -23.34 4.13 -30.24
C SER A 13 -22.98 4.60 -28.83
N GLY A 14 -21.70 4.93 -28.64
CA GLY A 14 -21.27 5.69 -27.49
C GLY A 14 -19.79 6.05 -27.58
N SER A 15 -19.48 7.17 -28.24
CA SER A 15 -18.20 7.90 -28.10
C SER A 15 -17.79 8.13 -26.63
N PHE A 16 -18.73 7.95 -25.70
CA PHE A 16 -18.54 7.91 -24.25
C PHE A 16 -17.86 6.64 -23.70
N MET A 17 -18.13 5.44 -24.24
CA MET A 17 -17.60 4.18 -23.67
C MET A 17 -16.12 3.95 -24.01
N GLN A 18 -15.65 4.33 -25.20
CA GLN A 18 -14.22 4.21 -25.53
C GLN A 18 -13.37 5.29 -24.85
N LYS A 19 -13.94 6.47 -24.55
CA LYS A 19 -13.25 7.48 -23.72
C LYS A 19 -13.17 7.04 -22.26
N GLY A 20 -14.23 6.44 -21.71
CA GLY A 20 -14.20 5.86 -20.36
C GLY A 20 -13.14 4.77 -20.19
N PHE A 21 -13.04 3.83 -21.13
CA PHE A 21 -12.06 2.73 -21.07
C PHE A 21 -10.59 3.20 -21.23
N LYS A 22 -10.36 4.28 -21.98
CA LYS A 22 -9.02 4.84 -22.23
C LYS A 22 -8.57 5.80 -21.12
N VAL A 23 -9.52 6.44 -20.42
CA VAL A 23 -9.28 7.17 -19.18
C VAL A 23 -9.02 6.18 -18.04
N LEU A 24 -9.80 5.10 -17.94
CA LEU A 24 -9.55 4.01 -16.97
C LEU A 24 -8.14 3.43 -17.13
N LYS A 25 -7.67 3.11 -18.34
CA LYS A 25 -6.31 2.56 -18.51
C LYS A 25 -5.16 3.54 -18.20
N ARG A 26 -5.43 4.85 -18.06
CA ARG A 26 -4.44 5.89 -17.70
C ARG A 26 -4.59 6.41 -16.26
N MET A 27 -5.71 6.15 -15.60
CA MET A 27 -5.96 6.53 -14.19
C MET A 27 -5.34 5.54 -13.19
N PHE A 28 -5.00 4.33 -13.64
CA PHE A 28 -4.39 3.24 -12.85
C PHE A 28 -2.88 3.38 -12.57
N ILE A 29 -2.27 4.56 -12.74
CA ILE A 29 -0.84 4.75 -12.45
C ILE A 29 -0.69 5.65 -11.23
N GLY A 30 -0.46 5.04 -10.07
CA GLY A 30 0.25 5.64 -8.95
C GLY A 30 -0.50 5.67 -7.61
N GLY A 31 -1.73 6.20 -7.58
CA GLY A 31 -2.46 6.41 -6.33
C GLY A 31 -3.29 5.21 -5.87
N ASP A 32 -4.30 4.84 -6.67
CA ASP A 32 -5.31 3.81 -6.32
C ASP A 32 -4.70 2.44 -5.95
N GLU A 33 -3.52 2.16 -6.50
CA GLU A 33 -2.79 0.93 -6.24
C GLU A 33 -2.19 0.91 -4.84
N VAL A 34 -1.65 2.03 -4.33
CA VAL A 34 -0.88 2.00 -3.09
C VAL A 34 -1.77 1.75 -1.88
N GLU A 35 -2.85 2.51 -1.67
CA GLU A 35 -3.71 2.28 -0.48
C GLU A 35 -4.43 0.94 -0.58
N THR A 36 -4.79 0.50 -1.79
CA THR A 36 -5.38 -0.82 -2.01
C THR A 36 -4.39 -1.93 -1.70
N ASN A 37 -3.14 -1.82 -2.17
CA ASN A 37 -2.08 -2.79 -1.92
C ASN A 37 -1.70 -2.86 -0.44
N VAL A 38 -1.63 -1.71 0.24
CA VAL A 38 -1.46 -1.60 1.70
C VAL A 38 -2.59 -2.32 2.44
N LEU A 39 -3.85 -2.11 2.03
CA LEU A 39 -4.99 -2.79 2.64
C LEU A 39 -4.89 -4.31 2.45
N PHE A 40 -4.60 -4.78 1.23
CA PHE A 40 -4.37 -6.21 0.97
C PHE A 40 -3.20 -6.79 1.77
N TYR A 41 -2.13 -6.01 2.00
CA TYR A 41 -1.05 -6.42 2.89
C TYR A 41 -1.58 -6.68 4.30
N LYS A 42 -2.26 -5.70 4.91
CA LYS A 42 -2.83 -5.82 6.26
C LYS A 42 -3.83 -6.98 6.38
N ILE A 43 -4.65 -7.21 5.36
CA ILE A 43 -5.57 -8.36 5.30
C ILE A 43 -4.79 -9.66 5.40
N ARG A 44 -3.75 -9.85 4.59
CA ARG A 44 -2.94 -11.08 4.59
C ARG A 44 -2.14 -11.28 5.87
N LYS A 45 -1.73 -10.20 6.53
CA LYS A 45 -1.06 -10.25 7.84
C LYS A 45 -2.03 -10.45 9.01
N GLY A 46 -3.34 -10.33 8.78
CA GLY A 46 -4.35 -10.38 9.85
C GLY A 46 -4.29 -9.18 10.78
N THR A 47 -3.76 -8.04 10.31
CA THR A 47 -3.62 -6.80 11.09
C THR A 47 -4.57 -5.69 10.63
N VAL A 48 -5.47 -6.01 9.70
CA VAL A 48 -6.47 -5.07 9.19
C VAL A 48 -7.52 -4.76 10.26
N SER A 49 -7.94 -3.49 10.31
CA SER A 49 -9.00 -2.99 11.18
C SER A 49 -10.20 -2.49 10.36
N THR A 50 -11.34 -2.28 11.00
CA THR A 50 -12.50 -1.63 10.36
C THR A 50 -12.14 -0.24 9.82
N GLU A 51 -11.32 0.51 10.56
CA GLU A 51 -10.87 1.85 10.14
C GLU A 51 -10.05 1.82 8.84
N ASP A 52 -9.26 0.77 8.60
CA ASP A 52 -8.51 0.63 7.36
C ASP A 52 -9.43 0.51 6.14
N TYR A 53 -10.51 -0.27 6.25
CA TYR A 53 -11.51 -0.40 5.19
C TYR A 53 -12.28 0.90 4.94
N VAL A 54 -12.64 1.60 6.02
CA VAL A 54 -13.33 2.90 5.94
C VAL A 54 -12.44 3.94 5.27
N ASN A 55 -11.19 4.08 5.71
CA ASN A 55 -10.23 5.01 5.12
C ASN A 55 -9.94 4.69 3.65
N TRP A 56 -9.82 3.41 3.29
CA TRP A 56 -9.72 2.98 1.89
C TRP A 56 -10.94 3.39 1.07
N SER A 57 -12.15 3.23 1.60
CA SER A 57 -13.36 3.65 0.89
C SER A 57 -13.44 5.17 0.72
N HIS A 58 -13.00 5.95 1.71
CA HIS A 58 -12.91 7.40 1.59
C HIS A 58 -11.89 7.84 0.54
N SER A 59 -10.70 7.22 0.49
CA SER A 59 -9.69 7.56 -0.51
C SER A 59 -10.19 7.28 -1.94
N LEU A 60 -11.00 6.23 -2.14
CA LEU A 60 -11.67 6.00 -3.43
C LEU A 60 -12.66 7.11 -3.77
N LEU A 61 -13.50 7.54 -2.82
CA LEU A 61 -14.48 8.60 -3.02
C LEU A 61 -13.82 9.95 -3.33
N GLU A 62 -12.75 10.31 -2.64
CA GLU A 62 -11.96 11.54 -2.89
C GLU A 62 -11.43 11.59 -4.32
N ARG A 63 -11.13 10.42 -4.90
CA ARG A 63 -10.66 10.26 -6.28
C ARG A 63 -11.79 10.06 -7.30
N SER A 64 -13.04 10.23 -6.87
CA SER A 64 -14.24 10.00 -7.69
C SER A 64 -14.39 8.57 -8.21
N VAL A 65 -13.77 7.58 -7.56
CA VAL A 65 -13.98 6.15 -7.80
C VAL A 65 -15.17 5.71 -6.96
N THR A 66 -16.18 5.10 -7.59
CA THR A 66 -17.41 4.74 -6.89
C THR A 66 -17.96 3.39 -7.38
N SER A 67 -18.61 2.69 -6.47
CA SER A 67 -19.40 1.49 -6.72
C SER A 67 -20.58 1.46 -5.72
N PRO A 68 -21.61 0.63 -5.93
CA PRO A 68 -22.72 0.50 -4.97
C PRO A 68 -22.28 0.23 -3.53
N SER A 69 -21.21 -0.55 -3.34
CA SER A 69 -20.71 -0.92 -2.01
C SER A 69 -19.80 0.12 -1.35
N ILE A 70 -19.16 1.03 -2.10
CA ILE A 70 -18.23 2.04 -1.54
C ILE A 70 -18.91 3.02 -0.57
N PRO A 71 -20.06 3.65 -0.89
CA PRO A 71 -20.74 4.54 0.06
C PRO A 71 -21.14 3.84 1.36
N ILE A 72 -21.48 2.55 1.29
CA ILE A 72 -21.83 1.74 2.46
C ILE A 72 -20.58 1.53 3.31
N LEU A 73 -19.45 1.15 2.70
CA LEU A 73 -18.17 1.02 3.40
C LEU A 73 -17.78 2.30 4.13
N SER A 74 -17.93 3.45 3.46
CA SER A 74 -17.59 4.76 4.02
C SER A 74 -18.51 5.21 5.17
N SER A 75 -19.62 4.51 5.38
CA SER A 75 -20.58 4.82 6.45
C SER A 75 -20.32 4.04 7.75
N PHE A 76 -19.45 3.03 7.72
CA PHE A 76 -19.06 2.31 8.93
C PHE A 76 -18.17 3.17 9.84
N THR A 77 -18.15 2.79 11.10
CA THR A 77 -17.33 3.34 12.18
C THR A 77 -16.32 2.30 12.64
N SER A 78 -15.26 2.72 13.33
CA SER A 78 -14.23 1.82 13.85
C SER A 78 -14.73 0.76 14.83
N ASN A 79 -15.93 0.94 15.40
CA ASN A 79 -16.55 -0.01 16.34
C ASN A 79 -17.45 -1.04 15.65
N ASP A 80 -17.70 -0.90 14.34
CA ASP A 80 -18.53 -1.85 13.61
C ASP A 80 -17.82 -3.19 13.41
N ASN A 81 -18.64 -4.23 13.26
CA ASN A 81 -18.16 -5.60 13.13
C ASN A 81 -17.36 -5.78 11.84
N ILE A 82 -16.08 -6.12 11.97
CA ILE A 82 -15.17 -6.31 10.84
C ILE A 82 -15.69 -7.35 9.82
N PHE A 83 -16.40 -8.39 10.26
CA PHE A 83 -16.96 -9.39 9.36
C PHE A 83 -18.06 -8.82 8.45
N GLU A 84 -18.84 -7.85 8.93
CA GLU A 84 -19.85 -7.18 8.12
C GLU A 84 -19.20 -6.21 7.12
N VAL A 85 -18.17 -5.50 7.57
CA VAL A 85 -17.36 -4.61 6.74
C VAL A 85 -16.72 -5.38 5.59
N GLU A 86 -16.15 -6.56 5.88
CA GLU A 86 -15.53 -7.44 4.88
C GLU A 86 -16.51 -7.95 3.82
N VAL A 87 -17.79 -8.14 4.16
CA VAL A 87 -18.82 -8.48 3.15
C VAL A 87 -18.95 -7.37 2.11
N TYR A 88 -18.95 -6.11 2.52
CA TYR A 88 -19.05 -4.99 1.60
C TYR A 88 -17.73 -4.70 0.87
N PHE A 89 -16.59 -4.91 1.54
CA PHE A 89 -15.28 -4.83 0.89
C PHE A 89 -15.18 -5.83 -0.26
N ASN A 90 -15.51 -7.10 -0.02
CA ASN A 90 -15.47 -8.13 -1.07
C ASN A 90 -16.41 -7.81 -2.24
N ARG A 91 -17.59 -7.24 -1.97
CA ARG A 91 -18.49 -6.76 -3.03
C ARG A 91 -17.87 -5.60 -3.81
N ALA A 92 -17.30 -4.61 -3.12
CA ALA A 92 -16.65 -3.46 -3.76
C ALA A 92 -15.49 -3.89 -4.68
N ILE A 93 -14.65 -4.83 -4.24
CA ILE A 93 -13.56 -5.39 -5.07
C ILE A 93 -14.10 -6.00 -6.37
N ILE A 94 -15.17 -6.80 -6.29
CA ILE A 94 -15.83 -7.41 -7.45
C ILE A 94 -16.45 -6.33 -8.36
N GLU A 95 -17.18 -5.38 -7.78
CA GLU A 95 -17.86 -4.29 -8.51
C GLU A 95 -16.86 -3.39 -9.25
N LEU A 96 -15.72 -3.09 -8.63
CA LEU A 96 -14.64 -2.28 -9.20
C LEU A 96 -13.75 -3.09 -10.17
N GLY A 97 -13.92 -4.41 -10.23
CA GLY A 97 -13.08 -5.29 -11.05
C GLY A 97 -11.61 -5.31 -10.60
N ILE A 98 -11.36 -5.03 -9.32
CA ILE A 98 -10.01 -5.05 -8.75
C ILE A 98 -9.57 -6.51 -8.66
N LYS A 99 -8.41 -6.80 -9.25
CA LYS A 99 -7.76 -8.10 -9.09
C LYS A 99 -6.91 -8.06 -7.84
N GLU A 100 -6.93 -9.16 -7.09
CA GLU A 100 -6.10 -9.29 -5.91
C GLU A 100 -4.60 -9.20 -6.31
N PRO A 101 -3.84 -8.24 -5.76
CA PRO A 101 -2.42 -8.08 -6.04
C PRO A 101 -1.57 -9.22 -5.46
N ILE A 102 -0.44 -9.53 -6.07
CA ILE A 102 0.50 -10.51 -5.49
C ILE A 102 1.14 -9.98 -4.20
N PHE A 103 1.59 -10.89 -3.34
CA PHE A 103 2.08 -10.54 -2.00
C PHE A 103 3.23 -9.53 -2.01
N GLU A 104 4.20 -9.71 -2.90
CA GLU A 104 5.35 -8.82 -3.01
C GLU A 104 4.92 -7.36 -3.30
N VAL A 105 3.94 -7.17 -4.19
CA VAL A 105 3.41 -5.83 -4.52
C VAL A 105 2.74 -5.20 -3.30
N CYS A 106 1.97 -5.97 -2.52
CA CYS A 106 1.39 -5.53 -1.25
C CYS A 106 2.45 -5.11 -0.23
N ALA A 107 3.47 -5.95 -0.04
CA ALA A 107 4.54 -5.74 0.92
C ALA A 107 5.35 -4.48 0.58
N ARG A 108 5.69 -4.27 -0.70
CA ARG A 108 6.39 -3.05 -1.15
C ARG A 108 5.55 -1.79 -0.94
N ALA A 109 4.25 -1.83 -1.21
CA ALA A 109 3.36 -0.72 -0.91
C ALA A 109 3.32 -0.40 0.58
N TYR A 110 3.34 -1.44 1.44
CA TYR A 110 3.40 -1.26 2.88
C TYR A 110 4.75 -0.71 3.37
N ILE A 111 5.88 -1.14 2.79
CA ILE A 111 7.19 -0.52 3.03
C ILE A 111 7.14 0.97 2.67
N GLY A 112 6.51 1.33 1.55
CA GLY A 112 6.29 2.73 1.16
C GLY A 112 5.53 3.53 2.21
N LEU A 113 4.44 2.98 2.76
CA LEU A 113 3.71 3.60 3.86
C LEU A 113 4.60 3.83 5.09
N LEU A 114 5.44 2.86 5.46
CA LEU A 114 6.37 2.99 6.58
C LEU A 114 7.46 4.03 6.30
N ALA A 115 8.00 4.06 5.09
CA ALA A 115 8.98 5.05 4.65
C ALA A 115 8.42 6.48 4.67
N ASP A 116 7.18 6.68 4.22
CA ASP A 116 6.51 7.98 4.31
C ASP A 116 6.35 8.42 5.77
N ARG A 117 5.96 7.50 6.66
CA ARG A 117 5.88 7.79 8.11
C ARG A 117 7.24 8.16 8.70
N ILE A 118 8.32 7.46 8.34
CA ILE A 118 9.70 7.76 8.78
C ILE A 118 10.07 9.22 8.51
N ILE A 119 9.68 9.75 7.34
CA ILE A 119 10.01 11.13 6.95
C ILE A 119 9.24 12.13 7.83
N GLN A 120 7.97 11.84 8.12
CA GLN A 120 7.06 12.74 8.83
C GLN A 120 7.30 12.82 10.35
N VAL A 121 7.80 11.74 10.96
CA VAL A 121 8.05 11.70 12.41
C VAL A 121 9.41 12.31 12.76
N ASN A 122 9.50 12.88 13.96
CA ASN A 122 10.76 13.42 14.50
C ASN A 122 11.25 12.65 15.73
N ASP A 123 10.44 11.71 16.24
CA ASP A 123 10.84 10.87 17.36
C ASP A 123 11.82 9.79 16.88
N HIS A 124 13.02 9.80 17.44
CA HIS A 124 14.11 8.92 17.03
C HIS A 124 13.78 7.44 17.23
N LYS A 125 13.14 7.12 18.36
CA LYS A 125 12.73 5.76 18.67
C LYS A 125 11.69 5.26 17.68
N GLU A 126 10.70 6.08 17.35
CA GLU A 126 9.70 5.75 16.33
C GLU A 126 10.33 5.51 14.96
N ILE A 127 11.34 6.31 14.57
CA ILE A 127 12.10 6.09 13.33
C ILE A 127 12.79 4.73 13.33
N PHE A 128 13.41 4.34 14.44
CA PHE A 128 14.06 3.03 14.57
C PHE A 128 13.05 1.88 14.57
N ASP A 129 11.93 2.01 15.28
CA ASP A 129 10.84 1.02 15.27
C ASP A 129 10.29 0.81 13.85
N LEU A 130 10.10 1.89 13.07
CA LEU A 130 9.69 1.84 11.67
C LEU A 130 10.74 1.20 10.77
N THR A 131 12.02 1.51 10.97
CA THR A 131 13.13 0.93 10.21
C THR A 131 13.22 -0.57 10.45
N ASN A 132 13.12 -1.01 11.71
CA ASN A 132 13.09 -2.43 12.06
C ASN A 132 11.86 -3.11 11.44
N MET A 133 10.67 -2.50 11.46
CA MET A 133 9.50 -3.05 10.77
C MET A 133 9.76 -3.27 9.27
N ILE A 134 10.39 -2.32 8.58
CA ILE A 134 10.76 -2.48 7.17
C ILE A 134 11.75 -3.62 7.01
N PHE A 135 12.79 -3.67 7.83
CA PHE A 135 13.78 -4.75 7.83
C PHE A 135 13.12 -6.13 7.99
N GLN A 136 12.21 -6.32 8.94
CA GLN A 136 11.51 -7.60 9.12
C GLN A 136 10.75 -8.03 7.86
N ILE A 137 10.12 -7.09 7.15
CA ILE A 137 9.43 -7.39 5.89
C ILE A 137 10.43 -7.83 4.82
N VAL A 138 11.50 -7.05 4.63
CA VAL A 138 12.56 -7.34 3.65
C VAL A 138 13.19 -8.70 3.90
N ALA A 139 13.52 -9.00 5.16
CA ALA A 139 14.22 -10.20 5.57
C ALA A 139 13.34 -11.45 5.61
N MET A 140 12.17 -11.35 6.24
CA MET A 140 11.34 -12.52 6.54
C MET A 140 10.26 -12.79 5.51
N GLU A 141 9.82 -11.76 4.78
CA GLU A 141 8.63 -11.83 3.93
C GLU A 141 8.96 -11.74 2.45
N LEU A 142 10.07 -11.07 2.09
CA LEU A 142 10.52 -10.89 0.71
C LEU A 142 11.79 -11.66 0.35
N ASP A 143 12.40 -12.37 1.30
CA ASP A 143 13.62 -13.17 1.11
C ASP A 143 14.83 -12.34 0.62
N TYR A 144 15.06 -11.18 1.26
CA TYR A 144 16.23 -10.31 1.04
C TYR A 144 16.48 -9.92 -0.42
N PRO A 145 15.55 -9.22 -1.08
CA PRO A 145 15.79 -8.72 -2.42
C PRO A 145 16.93 -7.69 -2.43
N ASP A 146 17.85 -7.82 -3.40
CA ASP A 146 19.08 -7.01 -3.49
C ASP A 146 18.81 -5.50 -3.46
N GLU A 147 17.73 -5.05 -4.11
CA GLU A 147 17.37 -3.63 -4.17
C GLU A 147 16.85 -3.05 -2.84
N LEU A 148 16.53 -3.90 -1.84
CA LEU A 148 16.13 -3.48 -0.49
C LEU A 148 17.22 -3.76 0.54
N TYR A 149 18.41 -4.19 0.12
CA TYR A 149 19.50 -4.56 1.01
C TYR A 149 19.93 -3.40 1.94
N THR A 150 19.79 -2.14 1.52
CA THR A 150 20.10 -0.98 2.36
C THR A 150 19.33 -1.00 3.69
N TRP A 151 18.09 -1.50 3.71
CA TRP A 151 17.30 -1.60 4.94
C TRP A 151 17.88 -2.58 5.95
N PHE A 152 18.56 -3.64 5.48
CA PHE A 152 19.34 -4.52 6.35
C PHE A 152 20.54 -3.78 6.93
N GLU A 153 21.32 -3.06 6.10
CA GLU A 153 22.45 -2.26 6.59
C GLU A 153 22.01 -1.24 7.64
N LEU A 154 20.90 -0.55 7.42
CA LEU A 154 20.35 0.43 8.36
C LEU A 154 19.95 -0.21 9.70
N ASN A 155 19.38 -1.41 9.68
CA ASN A 155 19.06 -2.13 10.91
C ASN A 155 20.32 -2.52 11.70
N GLU A 156 21.36 -3.00 11.00
CA GLU A 156 22.67 -3.28 11.63
C GLU A 156 23.32 -2.03 12.22
N MET A 157 23.11 -0.86 11.60
CA MET A 157 23.56 0.42 12.15
C MET A 157 22.83 0.75 13.46
N ILE A 158 21.52 0.52 13.52
CA ILE A 158 20.74 0.70 14.76
C ILE A 158 21.26 -0.23 15.86
N ASP A 159 21.44 -1.52 15.55
CA ASP A 159 21.95 -2.49 16.52
C ASP A 159 23.33 -2.10 17.08
N ARG A 160 24.19 -1.49 16.26
CA ARG A 160 25.49 -0.99 16.73
C ARG A 160 25.40 0.17 17.71
N LEU A 161 24.41 1.06 17.57
CA LEU A 161 24.18 2.15 18.53
C LEU A 161 23.88 1.58 19.93
N ASP A 162 23.12 0.49 19.99
CA ASP A 162 22.71 -0.14 21.25
C ASP A 162 23.82 -0.96 21.92
N TYR A 163 24.72 -1.55 21.13
CA TYR A 163 25.65 -2.57 21.63
C TYR A 163 27.15 -2.23 21.52
N ASP A 164 27.56 -1.25 20.71
CA ASP A 164 28.98 -0.93 20.51
C ASP A 164 29.43 0.31 21.33
N TYR A 165 29.80 0.06 22.59
CA TYR A 165 30.37 1.06 23.50
C TYR A 165 31.68 1.70 23.01
N ALA A 166 32.36 1.12 22.00
CA ALA A 166 33.65 1.60 21.51
C ALA A 166 33.54 2.48 20.26
N ALA A 167 32.37 2.56 19.62
CA ALA A 167 32.13 3.31 18.40
C ALA A 167 31.98 4.82 18.67
N ARG A 168 33.08 5.48 19.06
CA ARG A 168 33.11 6.94 19.34
C ARG A 168 32.72 7.81 18.15
N ASP A 169 32.68 7.25 16.94
CA ASP A 169 32.39 7.97 15.68
C ASP A 169 31.00 7.61 15.10
N PHE A 170 30.17 6.86 15.82
CA PHE A 170 28.85 6.44 15.36
C PHE A 170 27.76 7.27 16.06
N ASN A 171 27.25 8.28 15.36
CA ASN A 171 26.31 9.25 15.90
C ASN A 171 24.87 8.90 15.49
N GLU A 172 23.96 8.88 16.47
CA GLU A 172 22.54 8.60 16.28
C GLU A 172 21.90 9.52 15.23
N ASP A 173 22.22 10.83 15.27
CA ASP A 173 21.67 11.80 14.32
C ASP A 173 22.09 11.49 12.88
N ASP A 174 23.30 10.97 12.67
CA ASP A 174 23.80 10.60 11.34
C ASP A 174 23.09 9.33 10.82
N VAL A 175 22.81 8.36 11.71
CA VAL A 175 22.02 7.17 11.38
C VAL A 175 20.60 7.56 10.98
N ILE A 176 19.97 8.44 11.75
CA ILE A 176 18.62 8.94 11.48
C ILE A 176 18.56 9.69 10.16
N LEU A 177 19.54 10.56 9.89
CA LEU A 177 19.63 11.25 8.61
C LEU A 177 19.75 10.26 7.45
N ARG A 178 20.55 9.19 7.59
CA ARG A 178 20.68 8.15 6.57
C ARG A 178 19.37 7.38 6.37
N ILE A 179 18.66 7.03 7.44
CA ILE A 179 17.35 6.37 7.38
C ILE A 179 16.33 7.24 6.62
N LYS A 180 16.23 8.53 6.96
CA LYS A 180 15.32 9.45 6.27
C LYS A 180 15.67 9.62 4.80
N ASN A 181 16.95 9.72 4.47
CA ASN A 181 17.40 9.80 3.08
C ASN A 181 17.03 8.54 2.30
N GLU A 182 17.20 7.35 2.88
CA GLU A 182 16.82 6.09 2.21
C GLU A 182 15.31 5.99 2.02
N ALA A 183 14.52 6.38 3.03
CA ALA A 183 13.07 6.47 2.93
C ALA A 183 12.63 7.40 1.78
N GLU A 184 13.26 8.57 1.65
CA GLU A 184 13.01 9.48 0.54
C GLU A 184 13.40 8.90 -0.82
N ILE A 185 14.50 8.15 -0.90
CA ILE A 185 14.94 7.49 -2.13
C ILE A 185 13.92 6.43 -2.53
N PHE A 186 13.48 5.60 -1.58
CA PHE A 186 12.49 4.55 -1.80
C PHE A 186 11.16 5.10 -2.33
N LEU A 187 10.69 6.25 -1.83
CA LEU A 187 9.45 6.85 -2.31
C LEU A 187 9.56 7.50 -3.71
N LYS A 188 10.77 7.70 -4.22
CA LYS A 188 11.03 8.32 -5.54
C LYS A 188 11.34 7.28 -6.63
N SER A 189 11.61 6.03 -6.26
CA SER A 189 11.94 4.92 -7.18
C SER A 189 10.70 4.32 -7.84
#